data_AF-A0A7Y9YAD1-F1
#
_entry.id   AF-A0A7Y9YAD1-F1
#
_cell.length_a   1.000
_cell.length_b   1.000
_cell.length_c   1.000
_cell.angle_alpha   90.00
_cell.angle_beta   90.00
_cell.angle_gamma   90.00
#
_symmetry.space_group_name_H-M   'P 1'
#
loop_
_entity.id
_entity.type
_entity.pdbx_description
1 polymer ?
#
loop_
_entity_poly.entity_id
_entity_poly.type
_entity_poly.pdbx_seq_one_letter_code
_entity_poly.pdbx_strand_id
1 'polypeptide(L)'
;MAIPYPSDRTTSWSSAGQDRDHRNALATQVILETIDERPTWFDLLDRIAARLRLDLNNPAEKPKVADALLAAEMDLEWTGEILYRPDGFFERFPAVGGPPAVEEAGLRAVADDVLRLGWPNPGHKPSRTIWECFVELDGRYRHCDVYWAMHKHLKGHKLRVVRANWMLQDDIPALLADPGLTADERLELERELEADLVARYVTWLGRRVTKKRFSNGREADLYDKDRGLVIEAKANHLDDVLVAHAMGQAMYYRVLDDLPLDTKVAVLVPGRPREDVLRLLDHYDVGIIYPDGDTFVETIRP
;
A
#
# COMPACT_ATOMS: atom_id res chain seq x y z
N MET A 1 8.26 3.97 -2.11
CA MET A 1 7.05 4.28 -2.95
C MET A 1 6.68 3.03 -3.77
N ALA A 2 5.44 2.85 -4.23
CA ALA A 2 5.13 1.77 -5.19
C ALA A 2 5.49 2.22 -6.61
N ILE A 3 6.22 1.41 -7.37
CA ILE A 3 6.56 1.71 -8.77
C ILE A 3 5.34 1.37 -9.63
N PRO A 4 4.69 2.37 -10.27
CA PRO A 4 3.55 2.11 -11.13
C PRO A 4 3.96 1.26 -12.34
N TYR A 5 3.01 0.44 -12.81
CA TYR A 5 3.16 -0.29 -14.06
C TYR A 5 3.41 0.71 -15.21
N PRO A 6 4.19 0.37 -16.24
CA PRO A 6 4.62 1.34 -17.27
C PRO A 6 3.49 2.14 -17.93
N SER A 7 2.32 1.54 -18.18
CA SER A 7 1.16 2.23 -18.76
C SER A 7 0.48 3.23 -17.82
N ASP A 8 0.64 3.08 -16.50
CA ASP A 8 0.04 3.95 -15.47
C ASP A 8 0.92 5.17 -15.15
N ARG A 9 2.10 5.29 -15.77
CA ARG A 9 3.06 6.35 -15.47
C ARG A 9 2.60 7.68 -16.07
N THR A 10 2.24 8.62 -15.19
CA THR A 10 2.04 10.01 -15.58
C THR A 10 3.37 10.74 -15.71
N THR A 11 3.63 11.37 -16.86
CA THR A 11 4.78 12.25 -17.04
C THR A 11 4.58 13.52 -16.20
N SER A 12 5.46 13.75 -15.23
CA SER A 12 5.43 14.95 -14.40
C SER A 12 6.56 15.90 -14.81
N TRP A 13 6.21 17.04 -15.38
CA TRP A 13 7.16 18.09 -15.77
C TRP A 13 7.60 19.00 -14.60
N SER A 14 7.22 18.67 -13.37
CA SER A 14 7.66 19.41 -12.19
C SER A 14 9.15 19.19 -11.90
N SER A 15 9.77 20.13 -11.19
CA SER A 15 11.17 20.00 -10.74
C SER A 15 11.40 18.74 -9.91
N ALA A 16 10.43 18.36 -9.08
CA ALA A 16 10.47 17.11 -8.31
C ALA A 16 10.38 15.86 -9.21
N GLY A 17 9.63 15.94 -10.31
CA GLY A 17 9.57 14.87 -11.32
C GLY A 17 10.91 14.71 -12.05
N GLN A 18 11.49 15.82 -12.50
CA GLN A 18 12.80 15.82 -13.17
C GLN A 18 13.93 15.29 -12.28
N ASP A 19 13.94 15.68 -11.01
CA ASP A 19 14.90 15.19 -10.03
C ASP A 19 14.76 13.67 -9.77
N ARG A 20 13.52 13.15 -9.76
CA ARG A 20 13.27 11.70 -9.70
C ARG A 20 13.77 10.99 -10.95
N ASP A 21 13.45 11.49 -12.13
CA ASP A 21 13.83 10.86 -13.40
C ASP A 21 15.36 10.85 -13.58
N HIS A 22 16.05 11.91 -13.13
CA HIS A 22 17.51 11.95 -13.06
C HIS A 22 18.08 10.84 -12.18
N ARG A 23 17.54 10.64 -10.97
CA ARG A 23 17.97 9.55 -10.08
C ARG A 23 17.76 8.18 -10.71
N ASN A 24 16.60 7.94 -11.31
CA ASN A 24 16.28 6.66 -11.94
C ASN A 24 17.24 6.36 -13.10
N ALA A 25 17.49 7.34 -13.98
CA ALA A 25 18.41 7.17 -15.11
C ALA A 25 19.85 6.85 -14.66
N LEU A 26 20.30 7.48 -13.57
CA LEU A 26 21.62 7.23 -13.01
C LEU A 26 21.70 5.87 -12.31
N ALA A 27 20.64 5.44 -11.62
CA ALA A 27 20.54 4.08 -11.08
C ALA A 27 20.60 3.02 -12.19
N THR A 28 19.88 3.22 -13.30
CA THR A 28 19.94 2.36 -14.50
C THR A 28 21.38 2.23 -15.03
N GLN A 29 22.11 3.35 -15.15
CA GLN A 29 23.51 3.32 -15.59
C GLN A 29 24.38 2.48 -14.66
N VAL A 30 24.28 2.71 -13.34
CA VAL A 30 25.07 1.96 -12.35
C VAL A 30 24.79 0.46 -12.42
N ILE A 31 23.53 0.05 -12.54
CA ILE A 31 23.18 -1.37 -12.69
C ILE A 31 23.84 -1.95 -13.94
N LEU A 32 23.67 -1.33 -15.10
CA LEU A 32 24.18 -1.84 -16.37
C LEU A 32 25.72 -1.88 -16.46
N GLU A 33 26.39 -0.91 -15.84
CA GLU A 33 27.86 -0.84 -15.76
C GLU A 33 28.45 -1.94 -14.87
N THR A 34 27.71 -2.39 -13.86
CA THR A 34 28.24 -3.24 -12.78
C THR A 34 27.63 -4.64 -12.75
N ILE A 35 26.62 -4.92 -13.57
CA ILE A 35 25.88 -6.19 -13.55
C ILE A 35 26.76 -7.43 -13.68
N ASP A 36 27.84 -7.34 -14.48
CA ASP A 36 28.76 -8.45 -14.72
C ASP A 36 29.63 -8.76 -13.47
N GLU A 37 29.70 -7.86 -12.50
CA GLU A 37 30.33 -8.07 -11.18
C GLU A 37 29.42 -8.84 -10.19
N ARG A 38 28.16 -9.07 -10.55
CA ARG A 38 27.11 -9.66 -9.68
C ARG A 38 26.97 -8.92 -8.34
N PRO A 39 26.73 -7.60 -8.36
CA PRO A 39 26.60 -6.82 -7.15
C PRO A 39 25.36 -7.24 -6.36
N THR A 40 25.46 -7.20 -5.04
CA THR A 40 24.28 -7.33 -4.17
C THR A 40 23.45 -6.05 -4.21
N TRP A 41 22.22 -6.11 -3.69
CA TRP A 41 21.38 -4.92 -3.54
C TRP A 41 22.05 -3.81 -2.72
N PHE A 42 22.79 -4.18 -1.67
CA PHE A 42 23.51 -3.21 -0.83
C PHE A 42 24.68 -2.57 -1.58
N ASP A 43 25.42 -3.34 -2.39
CA ASP A 43 26.49 -2.79 -3.22
C ASP A 43 25.94 -1.76 -4.23
N LEU A 44 24.78 -2.04 -4.82
CA LEU A 44 24.10 -1.12 -5.73
C LEU A 44 23.63 0.15 -5.01
N LEU A 45 23.06 0.03 -3.80
CA LEU A 45 22.66 1.19 -3.00
C LEU A 45 23.86 2.11 -2.73
N ASP A 46 25.00 1.57 -2.30
CA ASP A 46 26.20 2.35 -2.01
C ASP A 46 26.74 3.05 -3.26
N ARG A 47 26.82 2.35 -4.39
CA ARG A 47 27.31 2.91 -5.67
C ARG A 47 26.40 4.00 -6.19
N ILE A 48 25.09 3.80 -6.14
CA ILE A 48 24.10 4.81 -6.57
C ILE A 48 24.15 6.02 -5.64
N ALA A 49 24.21 5.82 -4.33
CA ALA A 49 24.34 6.91 -3.36
C ALA A 49 25.61 7.74 -3.62
N ALA A 50 26.75 7.09 -3.84
CA ALA A 50 28.00 7.76 -4.16
C ALA A 50 27.90 8.59 -5.46
N ARG A 51 27.26 8.04 -6.49
CA ARG A 51 27.08 8.70 -7.79
C ARG A 51 26.10 9.87 -7.72
N LEU A 52 25.05 9.75 -6.90
CA LEU A 52 24.08 10.81 -6.61
C LEU A 52 24.57 11.84 -5.57
N ARG A 53 25.68 11.55 -4.87
CA ARG A 53 26.18 12.32 -3.73
C ARG A 53 25.16 12.45 -2.60
N LEU A 54 24.53 11.33 -2.25
CA LEU A 54 23.57 11.22 -1.16
C LEU A 54 24.15 10.35 -0.02
N ASP A 55 23.74 10.62 1.22
CA ASP A 55 24.16 9.90 2.41
C ASP A 55 23.10 8.85 2.81
N LEU A 56 23.49 7.58 2.81
CA LEU A 56 22.61 6.48 3.22
C LEU A 56 22.34 6.45 4.73
N ASN A 57 23.11 7.19 5.55
CA ASN A 57 22.81 7.38 6.97
C ASN A 57 21.76 8.48 7.20
N ASN A 58 21.47 9.30 6.18
CA ASN A 58 20.43 10.30 6.26
C ASN A 58 19.06 9.67 5.95
N PRO A 59 18.12 9.63 6.92
CA PRO A 59 16.82 8.99 6.75
C PRO A 59 15.93 9.66 5.68
N ALA A 60 16.22 10.90 5.29
CA ALA A 60 15.52 11.59 4.21
C ALA A 60 16.09 11.29 2.81
N GLU A 61 17.33 10.79 2.73
CA GLU A 61 18.03 10.56 1.45
C GLU A 61 18.09 9.08 1.07
N LYS A 62 18.28 8.19 2.06
CA LYS A 62 18.26 6.74 1.84
C LYS A 62 17.02 6.27 1.05
N PRO A 63 15.78 6.73 1.35
CA PRO A 63 14.61 6.32 0.58
C PRO A 63 14.67 6.77 -0.89
N LYS A 64 15.30 7.92 -1.19
CA LYS A 64 15.43 8.41 -2.58
C LYS A 64 16.34 7.51 -3.41
N VAL A 65 17.41 6.98 -2.80
CA VAL A 65 18.33 6.04 -3.44
C VAL A 65 17.64 4.69 -3.65
N ALA A 66 16.97 4.18 -2.60
CA ALA A 66 16.26 2.90 -2.67
C ALA A 66 15.11 2.92 -3.68
N ASP A 67 14.31 3.98 -3.72
CA ASP A 67 13.23 4.15 -4.70
C ASP A 67 13.79 4.22 -6.13
N ALA A 68 14.93 4.87 -6.35
CA ALA A 68 15.56 4.97 -7.67
C ALA A 68 16.12 3.62 -8.15
N LEU A 69 16.77 2.87 -7.24
CA LEU A 69 17.28 1.53 -7.54
C LEU A 69 16.13 0.56 -7.86
N LEU A 70 15.06 0.55 -7.06
CA LEU A 70 13.86 -0.27 -7.34
C LEU A 70 13.20 0.12 -8.67
N ALA A 71 13.06 1.41 -8.97
CA ALA A 71 12.49 1.85 -10.25
C ALA A 71 13.34 1.38 -11.44
N ALA A 72 14.67 1.53 -11.36
CA ALA A 72 15.59 1.13 -12.41
C ALA A 72 15.59 -0.39 -12.62
N GLU A 73 15.52 -1.17 -11.55
CA GLU A 73 15.38 -2.64 -11.61
C GLU A 73 14.12 -3.04 -12.38
N MET A 74 12.96 -2.51 -11.96
CA MET A 74 11.68 -2.85 -12.59
C MET A 74 11.68 -2.48 -14.08
N ASP A 75 12.27 -1.34 -14.43
CA ASP A 75 12.36 -0.89 -15.81
C ASP A 75 13.24 -1.78 -16.66
N LEU A 76 14.45 -2.11 -16.16
CA LEU A 76 15.39 -2.94 -16.88
C LEU A 76 14.90 -4.37 -17.08
N GLU A 77 14.25 -4.96 -16.06
CA GLU A 77 13.71 -6.32 -16.20
C GLU A 77 12.49 -6.34 -17.13
N TRP A 78 11.67 -5.30 -17.08
CA TRP A 78 10.53 -5.15 -17.97
C TRP A 78 10.94 -5.03 -19.44
N THR A 79 11.95 -4.21 -19.73
CA THR A 79 12.49 -4.06 -21.10
C THR A 79 13.34 -5.24 -21.55
N GLY A 80 13.57 -6.24 -20.70
CA GLY A 80 14.36 -7.43 -21.02
C GLY A 80 15.86 -7.14 -21.14
N GLU A 81 16.36 -6.13 -20.41
CA GLU A 81 17.80 -5.84 -20.33
C GLU A 81 18.47 -6.69 -19.23
N ILE A 82 17.75 -6.93 -18.14
CA ILE A 82 18.21 -7.75 -17.01
C ILE A 82 17.18 -8.82 -16.67
N LEU A 83 17.61 -9.90 -16.02
CA LEU A 83 16.75 -10.91 -15.42
C LEU A 83 17.06 -10.98 -13.91
N TYR A 84 16.02 -10.90 -13.09
CA TYR A 84 16.15 -11.18 -11.66
C TYR A 84 16.16 -12.69 -11.42
N ARG A 85 17.12 -13.18 -10.64
CA ARG A 85 17.27 -14.60 -10.36
C ARG A 85 16.71 -14.98 -8.98
N PRO A 86 16.24 -16.22 -8.80
CA PRO A 86 15.81 -16.72 -7.49
C PRO A 86 16.89 -16.67 -6.40
N ASP A 87 18.17 -16.62 -6.77
CA ASP A 87 19.30 -16.49 -5.84
C ASP A 87 19.53 -15.04 -5.35
N GLY A 88 18.70 -14.08 -5.78
CA GLY A 88 18.75 -12.68 -5.32
C GLY A 88 19.69 -11.78 -6.10
N PHE A 89 20.22 -12.25 -7.24
CA PHE A 89 21.10 -11.48 -8.11
C PHE A 89 20.43 -11.09 -9.44
N PHE A 90 20.99 -10.07 -10.07
CA PHE A 90 20.66 -9.66 -11.43
C PHE A 90 21.69 -10.23 -12.40
N GLU A 91 21.25 -10.62 -13.58
CA GLU A 91 22.13 -10.89 -14.71
C GLU A 91 21.57 -10.24 -15.98
N ARG A 92 22.42 -10.09 -17.01
CA ARG A 92 21.93 -9.66 -18.32
C ARG A 92 20.90 -10.66 -18.82
N PHE A 93 19.81 -10.17 -19.38
CA PHE A 93 18.75 -11.06 -19.85
C PHE A 93 19.31 -12.06 -20.88
N PRO A 94 19.04 -13.36 -20.72
CA PRO A 94 19.61 -14.35 -21.61
C PRO A 94 19.02 -14.22 -23.01
N ALA A 95 19.86 -14.41 -24.05
CA ALA A 95 19.40 -14.38 -25.44
C ALA A 95 18.34 -15.47 -25.75
N VAL A 96 18.31 -16.56 -24.96
CA VAL A 96 17.37 -17.67 -25.09
C VAL A 96 17.02 -18.20 -23.70
N GLY A 97 15.73 -18.44 -23.42
CA GLY A 97 15.29 -19.24 -22.27
C GLY A 97 14.83 -18.48 -21.03
N GLY A 98 14.48 -17.20 -21.13
CA GLY A 98 13.82 -16.45 -20.05
C GLY A 98 12.29 -16.59 -20.06
N PRO A 99 11.61 -16.38 -18.91
CA PRO A 99 10.15 -16.30 -18.87
C PRO A 99 9.64 -15.17 -19.78
N PRO A 100 8.54 -15.38 -20.52
CA PRO A 100 8.00 -14.37 -21.42
C PRO A 100 7.47 -13.17 -20.62
N ALA A 101 7.49 -12.00 -21.25
CA ALA A 101 6.90 -10.81 -20.65
C ALA A 101 5.39 -10.97 -20.45
N VAL A 102 4.89 -10.53 -19.29
CA VAL A 102 3.46 -10.51 -18.99
C VAL A 102 2.90 -9.12 -19.30
N GLU A 103 2.08 -9.04 -20.35
CA GLU A 103 1.29 -7.85 -20.64
C GLU A 103 0.33 -7.52 -19.49
N GLU A 104 -0.08 -6.25 -19.39
CA GLU A 104 -0.91 -5.75 -18.29
C GLU A 104 -2.17 -6.60 -18.03
N ALA A 105 -2.86 -7.02 -19.10
CA ALA A 105 -4.06 -7.85 -19.01
C ALA A 105 -3.79 -9.24 -18.39
N GLY A 106 -2.54 -9.73 -18.46
CA GLY A 106 -2.09 -10.99 -17.87
C GLY A 106 -1.73 -10.91 -16.39
N LEU A 107 -1.53 -9.71 -15.83
CA LEU A 107 -1.12 -9.55 -14.42
C LEU A 107 -2.15 -10.12 -13.44
N ARG A 108 -3.43 -10.17 -13.80
CA ARG A 108 -4.47 -10.78 -12.95
C ARG A 108 -4.25 -12.28 -12.77
N ALA A 109 -3.78 -12.99 -13.80
CA ALA A 109 -3.45 -14.41 -13.68
C ALA A 109 -2.22 -14.63 -12.78
N VAL A 110 -1.22 -13.74 -12.85
CA VAL A 110 -0.06 -13.76 -11.95
C VAL A 110 -0.51 -13.54 -10.50
N ALA A 111 -1.41 -12.58 -10.26
CA ALA A 111 -1.96 -12.30 -8.94
C ALA A 111 -2.72 -13.50 -8.36
N ASP A 112 -3.50 -14.19 -9.17
CA ASP A 112 -4.19 -15.42 -8.76
C ASP A 112 -3.21 -16.53 -8.38
N ASP A 113 -2.12 -16.69 -9.14
CA ASP A 113 -1.07 -17.67 -8.82
C ASP A 113 -0.34 -17.32 -7.52
N VAL A 114 -0.02 -16.04 -7.28
CA VAL A 114 0.54 -15.55 -6.01
C VAL A 114 -0.38 -15.90 -4.83
N LEU A 115 -1.70 -15.75 -4.98
CA LEU A 115 -2.65 -16.12 -3.92
C LEU A 115 -2.68 -17.63 -3.65
N ARG A 116 -2.40 -18.46 -4.66
CA ARG A 116 -2.39 -19.94 -4.54
C ARG A 116 -1.14 -20.48 -3.84
N LEU A 117 -0.09 -19.68 -3.63
CA LEU A 117 1.13 -20.10 -2.92
C LEU A 117 0.87 -20.52 -1.46
N GLY A 118 -0.31 -20.21 -0.92
CA GLY A 118 -0.63 -20.44 0.48
C GLY A 118 0.03 -19.38 1.35
N TRP A 119 -0.76 -18.67 2.14
CA TRP A 119 -0.28 -17.59 3.00
C TRP A 119 -0.09 -18.14 4.40
N PRO A 120 1.05 -17.88 5.07
CA PRO A 120 1.33 -18.57 6.31
C PRO A 120 0.45 -18.03 7.44
N ASN A 121 -0.08 -18.95 8.25
CA ASN A 121 -1.06 -18.62 9.30
C ASN A 121 -0.49 -17.68 10.39
N PRO A 122 -1.37 -16.99 11.12
CA PRO A 122 -0.99 -16.24 12.33
C PRO A 122 -0.33 -17.20 13.34
N GLY A 123 0.97 -17.02 13.59
CA GLY A 123 1.72 -17.79 14.60
C GLY A 123 3.10 -18.29 14.18
N HIS A 124 3.39 -18.40 12.87
CA HIS A 124 4.72 -18.84 12.40
C HIS A 124 5.42 -17.86 11.47
N LYS A 125 4.68 -17.12 10.63
CA LYS A 125 5.10 -15.90 9.91
C LYS A 125 3.87 -15.41 9.14
N PRO A 126 3.12 -14.37 9.55
CA PRO A 126 1.86 -14.04 8.88
C PRO A 126 2.06 -13.40 7.49
N SER A 127 3.24 -13.55 6.88
CA SER A 127 3.64 -12.72 5.76
C SER A 127 4.69 -13.33 4.84
N ARG A 128 4.73 -12.80 3.61
CA ARG A 128 5.68 -13.10 2.54
C ARG A 128 6.24 -11.80 1.97
N THR A 129 7.47 -11.82 1.49
CA THR A 129 8.04 -10.75 0.66
C THR A 129 7.70 -10.99 -0.82
N ILE A 130 7.82 -9.96 -1.66
CA ILE A 130 7.66 -10.13 -3.12
C ILE A 130 8.69 -11.14 -3.65
N TRP A 131 9.91 -11.09 -3.13
CA TRP A 131 10.98 -12.03 -3.48
C TRP A 131 10.61 -13.48 -3.12
N GLU A 132 10.07 -13.74 -1.91
CA GLU A 132 9.61 -15.08 -1.53
C GLU A 132 8.49 -15.59 -2.46
N CYS A 133 7.54 -14.72 -2.82
CA CYS A 133 6.50 -15.08 -3.81
C CYS A 133 7.11 -15.39 -5.18
N PHE A 134 8.06 -14.58 -5.64
CA PHE A 134 8.76 -14.78 -6.90
C PHE A 134 9.53 -16.10 -6.95
N VAL A 135 10.28 -16.42 -5.89
CA VAL A 135 11.03 -17.68 -5.77
C VAL A 135 10.09 -18.90 -5.79
N GLU A 136 8.97 -18.84 -5.06
CA GLU A 136 8.02 -19.96 -5.01
C GLU A 136 7.19 -20.15 -6.29
N LEU A 137 7.10 -19.14 -7.16
CA LEU A 137 6.52 -19.28 -8.50
C LEU A 137 7.48 -19.96 -9.50
N ASP A 138 8.65 -20.42 -9.03
CA ASP A 138 9.59 -21.32 -9.71
C ASP A 138 9.93 -20.91 -11.16
N GLY A 139 10.26 -19.63 -11.34
CA GLY A 139 10.69 -19.09 -12.63
C GLY A 139 9.59 -18.96 -13.68
N ARG A 140 8.31 -19.17 -13.31
CA ARG A 140 7.16 -19.01 -14.22
C ARG A 140 6.95 -17.57 -14.68
N TYR A 141 7.34 -16.61 -13.86
CA TYR A 141 7.16 -15.17 -14.09
C TYR A 141 8.47 -14.43 -13.80
N ARG A 142 8.66 -13.25 -14.40
CA ARG A 142 9.75 -12.33 -14.01
C ARG A 142 9.42 -11.68 -12.67
N HIS A 143 10.43 -11.17 -11.96
CA HIS A 143 10.22 -10.55 -10.65
C HIS A 143 9.31 -9.31 -10.74
N CYS A 144 9.50 -8.46 -11.76
CA CYS A 144 8.67 -7.29 -12.03
C CYS A 144 7.20 -7.63 -12.32
N ASP A 145 6.92 -8.75 -12.99
CA ASP A 145 5.54 -9.19 -13.25
C ASP A 145 4.83 -9.55 -11.93
N VAL A 146 5.53 -10.24 -11.01
CA VAL A 146 5.03 -10.55 -9.66
C VAL A 146 4.85 -9.28 -8.84
N TYR A 147 5.83 -8.37 -8.86
CA TYR A 147 5.77 -7.09 -8.18
C TYR A 147 4.51 -6.30 -8.58
N TRP A 148 4.29 -6.13 -9.88
CA TRP A 148 3.15 -5.36 -10.38
C TRP A 148 1.82 -6.06 -10.17
N ALA A 149 1.75 -7.38 -10.34
CA ALA A 149 0.54 -8.14 -10.02
C ALA A 149 0.13 -7.96 -8.54
N MET A 150 1.10 -8.06 -7.62
CA MET A 150 0.86 -7.84 -6.19
C MET A 150 0.41 -6.41 -5.91
N HIS A 151 1.09 -5.41 -6.45
CA HIS A 151 0.75 -4.00 -6.23
C HIS A 151 -0.56 -3.56 -6.87
N LYS A 152 -0.89 -4.06 -8.07
CA LYS A 152 -2.05 -3.61 -8.86
C LYS A 152 -3.34 -4.37 -8.54
N HIS A 153 -3.25 -5.65 -8.18
CA HIS A 153 -4.43 -6.49 -7.99
C HIS A 153 -4.61 -7.04 -6.58
N LEU A 154 -3.54 -7.13 -5.78
CA LEU A 154 -3.62 -7.72 -4.45
C LEU A 154 -3.58 -6.68 -3.33
N LYS A 155 -2.74 -5.65 -3.46
CA LYS A 155 -2.53 -4.62 -2.44
C LYS A 155 -3.83 -3.87 -2.13
N GLY A 156 -4.27 -3.96 -0.88
CA GLY A 156 -5.52 -3.37 -0.40
C GLY A 156 -6.76 -4.23 -0.69
N HIS A 157 -6.68 -5.28 -1.49
CA HIS A 157 -7.86 -6.09 -1.81
C HIS A 157 -7.85 -7.43 -1.08
N LYS A 158 -6.75 -8.18 -1.26
CA LYS A 158 -6.53 -9.48 -0.62
C LYS A 158 -5.31 -9.48 0.27
N LEU A 159 -4.33 -8.65 -0.08
CA LEU A 159 -3.08 -8.53 0.64
C LEU A 159 -2.84 -7.11 1.12
N ARG A 160 -2.00 -6.98 2.13
CA ARG A 160 -1.54 -5.71 2.66
C ARG A 160 -0.06 -5.75 2.96
N VAL A 161 0.60 -4.61 2.79
CA VAL A 161 1.99 -4.43 3.22
C VAL A 161 1.98 -3.85 4.62
N VAL A 162 2.61 -4.55 5.57
CA VAL A 162 2.85 -4.09 6.94
C VAL A 162 4.34 -4.28 7.21
N ARG A 163 5.04 -3.20 7.58
CA ARG A 163 6.50 -3.23 7.85
C ARG A 163 7.30 -3.97 6.74
N ALA A 164 7.03 -3.61 5.47
CA ALA A 164 7.61 -4.21 4.25
C ALA A 164 7.26 -5.69 3.97
N ASN A 165 6.41 -6.32 4.78
CA ASN A 165 5.95 -7.69 4.56
C ASN A 165 4.51 -7.71 4.03
N TRP A 166 4.21 -8.58 3.07
CA TRP A 166 2.87 -8.77 2.55
C TRP A 166 2.12 -9.81 3.37
N MET A 167 0.86 -9.55 3.71
CA MET A 167 0.03 -10.47 4.48
C MET A 167 -1.42 -10.46 4.00
N LEU A 168 -2.20 -11.48 4.34
CA LEU A 168 -3.63 -11.48 4.07
C LEU A 168 -4.32 -10.35 4.83
N GLN A 169 -5.24 -9.67 4.17
CA GLN A 169 -6.07 -8.65 4.81
C GLN A 169 -6.93 -9.25 5.94
N ASP A 170 -7.39 -10.50 5.76
CA ASP A 170 -8.19 -11.24 6.75
C ASP A 170 -7.39 -11.60 8.01
N ASP A 171 -6.05 -11.58 7.96
CA ASP A 171 -5.18 -11.85 9.11
C ASP A 171 -4.90 -10.60 9.96
N ILE A 172 -5.27 -9.39 9.50
CA ILE A 172 -5.05 -8.14 10.24
C ILE A 172 -5.67 -8.18 11.65
N PRO A 173 -6.91 -8.65 11.86
CA PRO A 173 -7.48 -8.75 13.20
C PRO A 173 -6.67 -9.68 14.12
N ALA A 174 -6.11 -10.77 13.59
CA ALA A 174 -5.27 -11.69 14.35
C ALA A 174 -3.90 -11.07 14.68
N LEU A 175 -3.29 -10.35 13.73
CA LEU A 175 -2.06 -9.58 13.97
C LEU A 175 -2.29 -8.53 15.05
N LEU A 176 -3.36 -7.74 14.93
CA LEU A 176 -3.74 -6.77 15.94
C LEU A 176 -4.04 -7.47 17.26
N ALA A 177 -4.51 -8.71 17.30
CA ALA A 177 -4.73 -9.43 18.55
C ALA A 177 -3.46 -10.07 19.15
N ASP A 178 -2.30 -9.99 18.48
CA ASP A 178 -1.06 -10.64 18.91
C ASP A 178 -0.62 -10.13 20.29
N PRO A 179 -0.50 -11.00 21.31
CA PRO A 179 -0.03 -10.61 22.64
C PRO A 179 1.46 -10.22 22.68
N GLY A 180 2.23 -10.58 21.63
CA GLY A 180 3.61 -10.19 21.47
C GLY A 180 3.82 -8.75 21.01
N LEU A 181 2.79 -8.10 20.45
CA LEU A 181 2.85 -6.67 20.09
C LEU A 181 2.82 -5.82 21.35
N THR A 182 3.81 -4.92 21.47
CA THR A 182 3.74 -3.87 22.49
C THR A 182 2.60 -2.89 22.18
N ALA A 183 2.16 -2.13 23.19
CA ALA A 183 1.10 -1.15 23.02
C ALA A 183 1.45 -0.06 21.98
N ASP A 184 2.72 0.38 21.96
CA ASP A 184 3.20 1.38 21.01
C ASP A 184 3.24 0.83 19.58
N GLU A 185 3.69 -0.41 19.39
CA GLU A 185 3.70 -1.04 18.07
C GLU A 185 2.30 -1.29 17.53
N ARG A 186 1.36 -1.69 18.40
CA ARG A 186 -0.05 -1.83 18.04
C ARG A 186 -0.64 -0.50 17.60
N LEU A 187 -0.39 0.57 18.36
CA LEU A 187 -0.89 1.90 18.03
C LEU A 187 -0.28 2.42 16.72
N GLU A 188 1.02 2.23 16.52
CA GLU A 188 1.70 2.58 15.26
C GLU A 188 1.07 1.83 14.08
N LEU A 189 0.89 0.51 14.24
CA LEU A 189 0.25 -0.33 13.24
C LEU A 189 -1.18 0.11 12.93
N GLU A 190 -2.01 0.35 13.94
CA GLU A 190 -3.38 0.85 13.75
C GLU A 190 -3.41 2.16 12.94
N ARG A 191 -2.50 3.09 13.25
CA ARG A 191 -2.39 4.37 12.52
C ARG A 191 -1.96 4.20 11.06
N GLU A 192 -1.00 3.31 10.80
CA GLU A 192 -0.64 2.94 9.42
C GLU A 192 -1.83 2.31 8.70
N LEU A 193 -2.56 1.42 9.38
CA LEU A 193 -3.70 0.71 8.82
C LEU A 193 -4.84 1.67 8.44
N GLU A 194 -5.12 2.65 9.28
CA GLU A 194 -6.12 3.71 9.08
C GLU A 194 -5.71 4.67 7.95
N ALA A 195 -4.48 5.18 7.97
CA ALA A 195 -4.01 6.15 6.98
C ALA A 195 -4.07 5.64 5.54
N ASP A 196 -3.68 4.39 5.34
CA ASP A 196 -3.78 3.69 4.05
C ASP A 196 -5.23 3.43 3.63
N LEU A 197 -6.12 3.07 4.56
CA LEU A 197 -7.55 2.86 4.28
C LEU A 197 -8.19 4.19 3.83
N VAL A 198 -7.85 5.27 4.52
CA VAL A 198 -8.19 6.65 4.14
C VAL A 198 -7.67 6.95 2.74
N ALA A 199 -6.37 6.75 2.47
CA ALA A 199 -5.76 7.05 1.18
C ALA A 199 -6.44 6.29 0.02
N ARG A 200 -6.78 5.01 0.22
CA ARG A 200 -7.52 4.21 -0.77
C ARG A 200 -8.92 4.75 -1.02
N TYR A 201 -9.65 5.07 0.04
CA TYR A 201 -10.98 5.64 -0.08
C TYR A 201 -10.95 7.00 -0.81
N VAL A 202 -10.02 7.89 -0.46
CA VAL A 202 -9.82 9.18 -1.16
C VAL A 202 -9.52 8.97 -2.65
N THR A 203 -8.65 8.01 -2.96
CA THR A 203 -8.27 7.69 -4.35
C THR A 203 -9.49 7.19 -5.14
N TRP A 204 -10.24 6.25 -4.59
CA TRP A 204 -11.47 5.74 -5.20
C TRP A 204 -12.52 6.83 -5.40
N LEU A 205 -12.66 7.73 -4.43
CA LEU A 205 -13.65 8.81 -4.47
C LEU A 205 -13.40 9.79 -5.62
N GLY A 206 -12.14 9.92 -6.07
CA GLY A 206 -11.76 10.77 -7.20
C GLY A 206 -12.03 12.27 -7.01
N ARG A 207 -12.32 12.71 -5.79
CA ARG A 207 -12.60 14.11 -5.45
C ARG A 207 -11.88 14.55 -4.19
N ARG A 208 -11.90 15.87 -3.96
CA ARG A 208 -11.22 16.48 -2.84
C ARG A 208 -11.97 16.24 -1.53
N VAL A 209 -11.33 15.52 -0.64
CA VAL A 209 -11.70 15.41 0.78
C VAL A 209 -10.47 15.80 1.62
N THR A 210 -10.70 16.35 2.80
CA THR A 210 -9.62 16.88 3.63
C THR A 210 -9.79 16.47 5.08
N LYS A 211 -8.68 16.31 5.81
CA LYS A 211 -8.72 16.30 7.27
C LYS A 211 -9.36 17.58 7.79
N LYS A 212 -10.23 17.47 8.78
CA LYS A 212 -10.86 18.65 9.43
C LYS A 212 -10.42 18.72 10.88
N ARG A 213 -9.69 19.78 11.21
CA ARG A 213 -9.38 20.14 12.60
C ARG A 213 -10.50 21.00 13.17
N PHE A 214 -10.98 20.63 14.35
CA PHE A 214 -12.05 21.30 15.08
C PHE A 214 -11.49 22.31 16.09
N SER A 215 -12.33 23.22 16.55
CA SER A 215 -12.00 24.27 17.53
C SER A 215 -11.37 23.75 18.83
N ASN A 216 -11.76 22.55 19.27
CA ASN A 216 -11.20 21.91 20.46
C ASN A 216 -9.85 21.18 20.21
N GLY A 217 -9.26 21.35 19.03
CA GLY A 217 -7.97 20.78 18.65
C GLY A 217 -8.02 19.33 18.14
N ARG A 218 -9.18 18.65 18.20
CA ARG A 218 -9.38 17.32 17.61
C ARG A 218 -9.42 17.39 16.08
N GLU A 219 -9.20 16.27 15.42
CA GLU A 219 -9.17 16.16 13.97
C GLU A 219 -9.97 14.93 13.53
N ALA A 220 -10.86 15.10 12.55
CA ALA A 220 -11.49 13.99 11.85
C ALA A 220 -10.60 13.55 10.69
N ASP A 221 -10.59 12.24 10.43
CA ASP A 221 -9.78 11.66 9.37
C ASP A 221 -10.13 12.23 7.99
N LEU A 222 -11.43 12.37 7.70
CA LEU A 222 -11.90 13.00 6.48
C LEU A 222 -13.14 13.87 6.73
N TYR A 223 -13.20 14.94 5.97
CA TYR A 223 -14.37 15.79 5.79
C TYR A 223 -14.61 16.01 4.30
N ASP A 224 -15.76 15.55 3.83
CA ASP A 224 -16.28 15.80 2.49
C ASP A 224 -17.28 16.95 2.57
N LYS A 225 -16.79 18.15 2.24
CA LYS A 225 -17.59 19.37 2.30
C LYS A 225 -18.78 19.34 1.33
N ASP A 226 -18.60 18.72 0.17
CA ASP A 226 -19.63 18.70 -0.89
C ASP A 226 -20.81 17.81 -0.48
N ARG A 227 -20.55 16.76 0.31
CA ARG A 227 -21.58 15.89 0.90
C ARG A 227 -22.01 16.28 2.31
N GLY A 228 -21.38 17.29 2.93
CA GLY A 228 -21.57 17.60 4.35
C GLY A 228 -21.32 16.37 5.23
N LEU A 229 -20.22 15.66 5.01
CA LEU A 229 -19.96 14.35 5.62
C LEU A 229 -18.63 14.34 6.38
N VAL A 230 -18.68 14.01 7.67
CA VAL A 230 -17.51 13.71 8.50
C VAL A 230 -17.30 12.21 8.56
N ILE A 231 -16.06 11.75 8.38
CA ILE A 231 -15.72 10.33 8.37
C ILE A 231 -14.57 10.09 9.34
N GLU A 232 -14.76 9.11 10.23
CA GLU A 232 -13.71 8.59 11.13
C GLU A 232 -13.30 7.19 10.65
N ALA A 233 -12.00 6.96 10.49
CA ALA A 233 -11.46 5.69 10.05
C ALA A 233 -11.04 4.82 11.24
N LYS A 234 -11.06 3.51 11.02
CA LYS A 234 -10.63 2.52 12.00
C LYS A 234 -9.91 1.34 11.37
N ALA A 235 -8.88 0.85 12.05
CA ALA A 235 -8.00 -0.22 11.58
C ALA A 235 -8.65 -1.63 11.58
N ASN A 236 -9.73 -1.84 12.34
CA ASN A 236 -10.35 -3.14 12.51
C ASN A 236 -11.88 -3.05 12.49
N HIS A 237 -12.52 -3.91 11.69
CA HIS A 237 -13.98 -3.99 11.55
C HIS A 237 -14.61 -5.12 12.39
N LEU A 238 -13.79 -6.04 12.93
CA LEU A 238 -14.23 -7.14 13.79
C LEU A 238 -14.17 -6.78 15.28
N ASP A 239 -13.54 -5.66 15.62
CA ASP A 239 -13.57 -5.09 16.98
C ASP A 239 -14.73 -4.09 17.08
N ASP A 240 -15.86 -4.59 17.55
CA ASP A 240 -17.08 -3.82 17.75
C ASP A 240 -16.88 -2.59 18.65
N VAL A 241 -16.03 -2.69 19.67
CA VAL A 241 -15.77 -1.57 20.60
C VAL A 241 -15.05 -0.45 19.86
N LEU A 242 -14.13 -0.81 18.98
CA LEU A 242 -13.36 0.13 18.17
C LEU A 242 -14.25 0.82 17.12
N VAL A 243 -15.19 0.10 16.51
CA VAL A 243 -16.21 0.69 15.62
C VAL A 243 -17.17 1.61 16.39
N ALA A 244 -17.64 1.20 17.57
CA ALA A 244 -18.51 2.02 18.41
C ALA A 244 -17.79 3.28 18.95
N HIS A 245 -16.49 3.19 19.21
CA HIS A 245 -15.68 4.35 19.58
C HIS A 245 -15.60 5.35 18.42
N ALA A 246 -15.39 4.88 17.18
CA ALA A 246 -15.40 5.72 15.99
C ALA A 246 -16.75 6.41 15.77
N MET A 247 -17.85 5.67 15.97
CA MET A 247 -19.21 6.22 15.96
C MET A 247 -19.33 7.37 16.96
N GLY A 248 -18.89 7.17 18.21
CA GLY A 248 -18.89 8.20 19.25
C GLY A 248 -18.05 9.42 18.88
N GLN A 249 -16.87 9.23 18.30
CA GLN A 249 -16.02 10.33 17.82
C GLN A 249 -16.70 11.12 16.69
N ALA A 250 -17.23 10.44 15.67
CA ALA A 250 -17.86 11.08 14.54
C ALA A 250 -19.13 11.85 14.95
N MET A 251 -19.98 11.26 15.81
CA MET A 251 -21.14 11.94 16.37
C MET A 251 -20.76 13.15 17.23
N TYR A 252 -19.67 13.05 18.00
CA TYR A 252 -19.15 14.18 18.76
C TYR A 252 -18.73 15.31 17.83
N TYR A 253 -18.06 15.00 16.72
CA TYR A 253 -17.68 16.01 15.71
C TYR A 253 -18.88 16.72 15.08
N ARG A 254 -20.00 16.04 14.88
CA ARG A 254 -21.24 16.66 14.36
C ARG A 254 -21.75 17.80 15.24
N VAL A 255 -21.48 17.77 16.54
CA VAL A 255 -21.89 18.81 17.49
C VAL A 255 -20.78 19.83 17.79
N LEU A 256 -19.63 19.71 17.11
CA LEU A 256 -18.52 20.66 17.20
C LEU A 256 -18.50 21.59 15.99
N ASP A 257 -18.06 22.83 16.23
CA ASP A 257 -18.02 23.93 15.26
C ASP A 257 -19.42 24.28 14.66
N ASP A 258 -19.49 25.36 13.89
CA ASP A 258 -20.67 25.70 13.06
C ASP A 258 -20.76 24.79 11.82
N LEU A 259 -20.68 23.48 12.02
CA LEU A 259 -21.04 22.53 10.97
C LEU A 259 -22.54 22.66 10.65
N PRO A 260 -22.95 22.53 9.37
CA PRO A 260 -24.37 22.50 9.02
C PRO A 260 -25.13 21.47 9.86
N LEU A 261 -26.36 21.79 10.26
CA LEU A 261 -27.19 20.92 11.11
C LEU A 261 -27.46 19.56 10.45
N ASP A 262 -27.42 19.50 9.12
CA ASP A 262 -27.56 18.30 8.29
C ASP A 262 -26.23 17.58 8.03
N THR A 263 -25.15 17.91 8.78
CA THR A 263 -23.88 17.22 8.64
C THR A 263 -24.01 15.76 9.03
N LYS A 264 -23.69 14.90 8.08
CA LYS A 264 -23.70 13.44 8.18
C LYS A 264 -22.40 12.96 8.81
N VAL A 265 -22.45 11.78 9.40
CA VAL A 265 -21.29 11.11 9.97
C VAL A 265 -21.21 9.69 9.43
N ALA A 266 -20.00 9.19 9.22
CA ALA A 266 -19.77 7.80 8.85
C ALA A 266 -18.51 7.24 9.50
N VAL A 267 -18.48 5.92 9.66
CA VAL A 267 -17.28 5.18 10.02
C VAL A 267 -16.70 4.51 8.77
N LEU A 268 -15.39 4.62 8.56
CA LEU A 268 -14.66 3.93 7.50
C LEU A 268 -13.86 2.77 8.10
N VAL A 269 -14.13 1.54 7.64
CA VAL A 269 -13.54 0.31 8.19
C VAL A 269 -13.03 -0.61 7.06
N PRO A 270 -12.09 -1.54 7.32
CA PRO A 270 -11.44 -2.32 6.26
C PRO A 270 -12.27 -3.50 5.73
N GLY A 271 -13.47 -3.73 6.25
CA GLY A 271 -14.37 -4.82 5.83
C GLY A 271 -15.76 -4.66 6.44
N ARG A 272 -16.73 -5.46 6.01
CA ARG A 272 -18.12 -5.37 6.49
C ARG A 272 -18.19 -5.76 7.97
N PRO A 273 -18.63 -4.87 8.89
CA PRO A 273 -18.83 -5.23 10.29
C PRO A 273 -19.92 -6.30 10.48
N ARG A 274 -19.98 -6.83 11.71
CA ARG A 274 -21.05 -7.74 12.13
C ARG A 274 -22.42 -7.06 12.08
N GLU A 275 -23.47 -7.87 11.92
CA GLU A 275 -24.83 -7.38 11.68
C GLU A 275 -25.40 -6.56 12.86
N ASP A 276 -25.02 -6.88 14.08
CA ASP A 276 -25.36 -6.13 15.29
C ASP A 276 -24.72 -4.74 15.31
N VAL A 277 -23.45 -4.62 14.91
CA VAL A 277 -22.78 -3.32 14.74
C VAL A 277 -23.45 -2.51 13.64
N LEU A 278 -23.80 -3.13 12.51
CA LEU A 278 -24.52 -2.44 11.43
C LEU A 278 -25.87 -1.88 11.92
N ARG A 279 -26.62 -2.65 12.72
CA ARG A 279 -27.87 -2.17 13.34
C ARG A 279 -27.63 -1.05 14.35
N LEU A 280 -26.54 -1.10 15.11
CA LEU A 280 -26.17 -0.03 16.04
C LEU A 280 -25.91 1.29 15.28
N LEU A 281 -25.09 1.24 14.24
CA LEU A 281 -24.79 2.41 13.41
C LEU A 281 -26.07 2.95 12.76
N ASP A 282 -26.93 2.07 12.27
CA ASP A 282 -28.24 2.43 11.70
C ASP A 282 -29.14 3.13 12.72
N HIS A 283 -29.20 2.61 13.95
CA HIS A 283 -30.02 3.19 15.02
C HIS A 283 -29.62 4.64 15.40
N TYR A 284 -28.36 5.00 15.22
CA TYR A 284 -27.81 6.33 15.55
C TYR A 284 -27.59 7.22 14.32
N ASP A 285 -28.13 6.84 13.15
CA ASP A 285 -27.96 7.55 11.88
C ASP A 285 -26.49 7.78 11.50
N VAL A 286 -25.64 6.79 11.79
CA VAL A 286 -24.22 6.81 11.43
C VAL A 286 -24.00 5.93 10.21
N GLY A 287 -23.43 6.51 9.16
CA GLY A 287 -23.09 5.80 7.95
C GLY A 287 -21.93 4.81 8.15
N ILE A 288 -21.82 3.86 7.24
CA ILE A 288 -20.72 2.90 7.21
C ILE A 288 -20.12 2.85 5.80
N ILE A 289 -18.79 2.82 5.73
CA ILE A 289 -18.02 2.75 4.50
C ILE A 289 -17.01 1.62 4.64
N TYR A 290 -16.97 0.72 3.67
CA TYR A 290 -15.98 -0.37 3.63
C TYR A 290 -15.66 -0.80 2.19
N PRO A 291 -14.45 -1.31 1.93
CA PRO A 291 -14.06 -1.78 0.61
C PRO A 291 -14.80 -3.07 0.22
N ASP A 292 -15.18 -3.18 -1.05
CA ASP A 292 -15.67 -4.41 -1.70
C ASP A 292 -15.00 -4.54 -3.08
N GLY A 293 -14.01 -5.42 -3.16
CA GLY A 293 -13.13 -5.54 -4.33
C GLY A 293 -12.46 -4.21 -4.68
N ASP A 294 -12.61 -3.77 -5.93
CA ASP A 294 -12.05 -2.52 -6.47
C ASP A 294 -12.92 -1.29 -6.16
N THR A 295 -13.97 -1.46 -5.36
CA THR A 295 -14.96 -0.42 -5.03
C THR A 295 -15.13 -0.23 -3.53
N PHE A 296 -15.94 0.74 -3.13
CA PHE A 296 -16.39 0.92 -1.75
C PHE A 296 -17.90 0.85 -1.68
N VAL A 297 -18.40 0.12 -0.68
CA VAL A 297 -19.80 0.18 -0.28
C VAL A 297 -19.96 1.37 0.65
N GLU A 298 -20.87 2.28 0.29
CA GLU A 298 -21.23 3.44 1.10
C GLU A 298 -22.70 3.35 1.51
N THR A 299 -22.97 3.15 2.80
CA THR A 299 -24.31 3.31 3.36
C THR A 299 -24.33 4.60 4.15
N ILE A 300 -24.50 5.73 3.46
CA ILE A 300 -24.55 7.06 4.07
C ILE A 300 -26.02 7.44 4.27
N ARG A 301 -26.38 7.80 5.51
CA ARG A 301 -27.75 8.20 5.86
C ARG A 301 -27.99 9.68 5.56
N PRO A 302 -29.24 10.08 5.24
CA PRO A 302 -29.62 11.47 5.01
C PRO A 302 -29.40 12.35 6.24
#